data_AF-A0A925W1H9-F1
#
_entry.id   AF-A0A925W1H9-F1
#
_cell.length_a   1.000
_cell.length_b   1.000
_cell.length_c   1.000
_cell.angle_alpha   90.00
_cell.angle_beta   90.00
_cell.angle_gamma   90.00
#
_symmetry.space_group_name_H-M   'P 1'
#
loop_
_entity.id
_entity.type
_entity.pdbx_description
1 polymer ?
#
loop_
_entity_poly.entity_id
_entity_poly.type
_entity_poly.pdbx_seq_one_letter_code
_entity_poly.pdbx_strand_id
1 'polypeptide(L)'
;MNWSELDTWIVITGVLICLACALPGAFLMLNRQSMLGDGISHAVLPGLAIAFLLTNSRDILPMVVGAVIAGVLTAVLTQVVQRFGQVESGAALGVVFCGLFATGLILIRVASDKVDLDADCVLYGSIETAVVDVGRVPRVALISGGLLLVNALLTVLFYKELRLSAFDPALATTLGFNADAIRLGLTLVASVTTVLAFESVGSILVIAMLVVPAAAASLLTR
;
A
#
# COMPACT_ATOMS: atom_id res chain seq x y z
N MET A 1 -6.18 -27.62 -20.68
CA MET A 1 -5.91 -26.87 -19.43
C MET A 1 -6.81 -27.45 -18.37
N ASN A 2 -6.26 -28.24 -17.44
CA ASN A 2 -7.04 -28.83 -16.36
C ASN A 2 -7.08 -27.82 -15.22
N TRP A 3 -8.22 -27.16 -15.05
CA TRP A 3 -8.50 -26.28 -13.92
C TRP A 3 -8.50 -27.12 -12.63
N SER A 4 -7.68 -26.73 -11.67
CA SER A 4 -7.53 -27.40 -10.38
C SER A 4 -8.18 -26.59 -9.24
N GLU A 5 -8.41 -27.23 -8.09
CA GLU A 5 -8.83 -26.56 -6.85
C GLU A 5 -7.85 -25.44 -6.45
N LEU A 6 -6.56 -25.57 -6.80
CA LEU A 6 -5.51 -24.59 -6.50
C LEU A 6 -5.70 -23.30 -7.33
N ASP A 7 -6.07 -23.44 -8.61
CA ASP A 7 -6.35 -22.30 -9.50
C ASP A 7 -7.54 -21.48 -9.01
N THR A 8 -8.55 -22.16 -8.44
CA THR A 8 -9.73 -21.52 -7.86
C THR A 8 -9.35 -20.63 -6.67
N TRP A 9 -8.48 -21.12 -5.78
CA TRP A 9 -8.01 -20.35 -4.63
C TRP A 9 -7.17 -19.14 -5.03
N ILE A 10 -6.31 -19.28 -6.04
CA ILE A 10 -5.49 -18.18 -6.60
C ILE A 10 -6.39 -17.05 -7.15
N VAL A 11 -7.46 -17.41 -7.87
CA VAL A 11 -8.41 -16.42 -8.38
C VAL A 11 -9.16 -15.74 -7.23
N ILE A 12 -9.61 -16.50 -6.23
CA ILE A 12 -10.33 -15.94 -5.07
C ILE A 12 -9.43 -14.97 -4.29
N THR A 13 -8.19 -15.34 -3.98
CA THR A 13 -7.25 -14.43 -3.32
C THR A 13 -7.00 -13.18 -4.15
N GLY A 14 -6.79 -13.32 -5.46
CA GLY A 14 -6.63 -12.18 -6.36
C GLY A 14 -7.83 -11.23 -6.34
N VAL A 15 -9.05 -11.76 -6.34
CA VAL A 15 -10.29 -10.97 -6.25
C VAL A 15 -10.40 -10.27 -4.90
N LEU A 16 -10.12 -10.97 -3.79
CA LEU A 16 -10.18 -10.38 -2.45
C LEU A 16 -9.19 -9.22 -2.29
N ILE A 17 -7.96 -9.40 -2.78
CA ILE A 17 -6.93 -8.36 -2.72
C ILE A 17 -7.30 -7.18 -3.62
N CYS A 18 -7.79 -7.45 -4.83
CA CYS A 18 -8.28 -6.41 -5.73
C CYS A 18 -9.39 -5.58 -5.08
N LEU A 19 -10.38 -6.21 -4.43
CA LEU A 19 -11.43 -5.52 -3.70
C LEU A 19 -10.88 -4.72 -2.52
N ALA A 20 -9.92 -5.27 -1.78
CA ALA A 20 -9.31 -4.61 -0.63
C ALA A 20 -8.54 -3.34 -1.05
N CYS A 21 -7.88 -3.37 -2.20
CA CYS A 21 -7.13 -2.24 -2.78
C CYS A 21 -8.03 -1.23 -3.50
N ALA A 22 -9.11 -1.68 -4.14
CA ALA A 22 -10.01 -0.80 -4.90
C ALA A 22 -10.75 0.21 -4.01
N LEU A 23 -11.09 -0.17 -2.77
CA LEU A 23 -11.75 0.72 -1.81
C LEU A 23 -10.93 1.99 -1.51
N PRO A 24 -9.71 1.91 -0.93
CA PRO A 24 -8.87 3.08 -0.73
C PRO A 24 -8.43 3.73 -2.05
N GLY A 25 -8.24 2.92 -3.11
CA GLY A 25 -7.85 3.40 -4.44
C GLY A 25 -8.86 4.38 -5.05
N ALA A 26 -10.16 4.13 -4.90
CA ALA A 26 -11.21 5.02 -5.36
C ALA A 26 -11.12 6.42 -4.73
N PHE A 27 -10.96 6.48 -3.40
CA PHE A 27 -10.84 7.76 -2.69
C PHE A 27 -9.50 8.47 -2.96
N LEU A 28 -8.41 7.72 -3.12
CA LEU A 28 -7.12 8.28 -3.53
C LEU A 28 -7.20 8.94 -4.90
N MET A 29 -7.90 8.32 -5.85
CA MET A 29 -8.11 8.88 -7.18
C MET A 29 -8.99 10.14 -7.13
N LEU A 30 -10.08 10.13 -6.36
CA LEU A 30 -10.92 11.31 -6.11
C LEU A 30 -10.11 12.48 -5.54
N ASN A 31 -9.17 12.20 -4.63
CA ASN A 31 -8.27 13.19 -4.03
C ASN A 31 -7.09 13.60 -4.92
N ARG A 32 -7.03 13.15 -6.19
CA ARG A 32 -5.91 13.39 -7.12
C ARG A 32 -4.55 12.92 -6.60
N GLN A 33 -4.53 11.88 -5.77
CA GLN A 33 -3.31 11.28 -5.24
C GLN A 33 -3.04 9.90 -5.86
N SER A 34 -3.40 9.70 -7.13
CA SER A 34 -3.22 8.43 -7.83
C SER A 34 -1.77 7.94 -7.90
N MET A 35 -0.79 8.86 -7.83
CA MET A 35 0.65 8.52 -7.82
C MET A 35 1.17 8.01 -6.48
N LEU A 36 0.37 8.05 -5.40
CA LEU A 36 0.81 7.58 -4.08
C LEU A 36 1.15 6.09 -4.07
N GLY A 37 0.40 5.26 -4.81
CA GLY A 37 0.66 3.81 -4.88
C GLY A 37 2.04 3.47 -5.46
N ASP A 38 2.49 4.25 -6.44
CA ASP A 38 3.81 4.11 -7.06
C ASP A 38 4.93 4.55 -6.11
N GLY A 39 4.77 5.71 -5.47
CA GLY A 39 5.74 6.22 -4.49
C GLY A 39 5.92 5.30 -3.28
N ILE A 40 4.83 4.69 -2.79
CA ILE A 40 4.90 3.74 -1.65
C ILE A 40 5.67 2.48 -2.04
N SER A 41 5.48 1.95 -3.25
CA SER A 41 6.16 0.74 -3.73
C SER A 41 7.67 0.85 -3.64
N HIS A 42 8.21 1.98 -4.03
CA HIS A 42 9.64 2.20 -3.99
C HIS A 42 10.17 2.69 -2.64
N ALA A 43 9.33 3.34 -1.82
CA ALA A 43 9.70 3.77 -0.49
C ALA A 43 9.67 2.62 0.56
N VAL A 44 9.14 1.45 0.22
CA VAL A 44 9.16 0.26 1.10
C VAL A 44 10.51 -0.43 1.13
N LEU A 45 11.30 -0.37 0.04
CA LEU A 45 12.65 -0.93 -0.04
C LEU A 45 13.60 -0.52 1.11
N PRO A 46 13.76 0.78 1.46
CA PRO A 46 14.55 1.17 2.62
C PRO A 46 14.02 0.58 3.93
N GLY A 47 12.70 0.47 4.09
CA GLY A 47 12.08 -0.13 5.28
C GLY A 47 12.43 -1.60 5.46
N LEU A 48 12.35 -2.36 4.37
CA LEU A 48 12.76 -3.76 4.34
C LEU A 48 14.25 -3.93 4.67
N ALA A 49 15.10 -3.08 4.09
CA ALA A 49 16.54 -3.10 4.35
C ALA A 49 16.86 -2.82 5.83
N ILE A 50 16.22 -1.82 6.44
CA ILE A 50 16.42 -1.49 7.86
C ILE A 50 15.94 -2.63 8.76
N ALA A 51 14.75 -3.19 8.50
CA ALA A 51 14.21 -4.30 9.29
C ALA A 51 15.09 -5.56 9.22
N PHE A 52 15.62 -5.84 8.03
CA PHE A 52 16.56 -6.93 7.83
C PHE A 52 17.85 -6.73 8.63
N LEU A 53 18.43 -5.53 8.60
CA LEU A 53 19.68 -5.25 9.32
C LEU A 53 19.54 -5.34 10.84
N LEU A 54 18.40 -4.94 11.38
CA LEU A 54 18.13 -5.02 12.81
C LEU A 54 17.85 -6.45 13.28
N THR A 55 17.14 -7.24 12.48
CA THR A 55 16.68 -8.57 12.89
C THR A 55 17.68 -9.68 12.51
N ASN A 56 18.51 -9.45 11.48
CA ASN A 56 19.41 -10.45 10.87
C ASN A 56 18.69 -11.78 10.47
N SER A 57 17.36 -11.74 10.38
CA SER A 57 16.49 -12.87 10.11
C SER A 57 15.53 -12.50 8.99
N ARG A 58 15.21 -13.48 8.13
CA ARG A 58 14.29 -13.34 6.98
C ARG A 58 12.83 -13.66 7.35
N ASP A 59 12.50 -13.52 8.63
CA ASP A 59 11.15 -13.78 9.10
C ASP A 59 10.17 -12.74 8.51
N ILE A 60 8.99 -13.21 8.14
CA ILE A 60 7.95 -12.41 7.47
C ILE A 60 7.48 -11.24 8.37
N LEU A 61 7.27 -11.52 9.66
CA LEU A 61 6.77 -10.53 10.63
C LEU A 61 7.64 -9.26 10.72
N PRO A 62 8.95 -9.33 10.97
CA PRO A 62 9.80 -8.14 11.06
C PRO A 62 9.90 -7.39 9.72
N MET A 63 9.88 -8.10 8.59
CA MET A 63 9.91 -7.46 7.26
C MET A 63 8.64 -6.66 7.00
N VAL A 64 7.47 -7.23 7.27
CA VAL A 64 6.18 -6.52 7.13
C VAL A 64 6.11 -5.31 8.05
N VAL A 65 6.57 -5.43 9.29
CA VAL A 65 6.61 -4.30 10.24
C VAL A 65 7.52 -3.18 9.71
N GLY A 66 8.70 -3.51 9.20
CA GLY A 66 9.62 -2.54 8.57
C GLY A 66 9.01 -1.84 7.36
N ALA A 67 8.35 -2.61 6.49
CA ALA A 67 7.68 -2.09 5.31
C ALA A 67 6.52 -1.15 5.67
N VAL A 68 5.71 -1.51 6.67
CA VAL A 68 4.61 -0.66 7.17
C VAL A 68 5.16 0.63 7.76
N ILE A 69 6.20 0.55 8.59
CA ILE A 69 6.83 1.73 9.20
C ILE A 69 7.37 2.68 8.11
N ALA A 70 8.06 2.14 7.10
CA ALA A 70 8.56 2.96 6.00
C ALA A 70 7.45 3.57 5.14
N GLY A 71 6.39 2.82 4.85
CA GLY A 71 5.22 3.36 4.14
C GLY A 71 4.54 4.50 4.90
N VAL A 72 4.33 4.32 6.21
CA VAL A 72 3.80 5.36 7.10
C VAL A 72 4.72 6.57 7.17
N LEU A 73 6.03 6.34 7.31
CA LEU A 73 7.03 7.41 7.35
C LEU A 73 7.03 8.22 6.05
N THR A 74 6.90 7.54 4.91
CA THR A 74 6.80 8.16 3.59
C THR A 74 5.56 9.04 3.49
N ALA A 75 4.39 8.52 3.88
CA ALA A 75 3.13 9.28 3.87
C ALA A 75 3.22 10.55 4.72
N VAL A 76 3.77 10.43 5.94
CA VAL A 76 3.93 11.56 6.87
C VAL A 76 4.93 12.58 6.30
N LEU A 77 6.09 12.12 5.82
CA LEU A 77 7.11 13.01 5.23
C LEU A 77 6.57 13.74 4.00
N THR A 78 5.85 13.06 3.11
CA THR A 78 5.22 13.68 1.94
C THR A 78 4.25 14.78 2.36
N GLN A 79 3.41 14.55 3.37
CA GLN A 79 2.48 15.56 3.85
C GLN A 79 3.18 16.75 4.53
N VAL A 80 4.25 16.49 5.29
CA VAL A 80 5.09 17.54 5.90
C VAL A 80 5.74 18.39 4.80
N VAL A 81 6.41 17.77 3.83
CA VAL A 81 7.05 18.46 2.71
C VAL A 81 6.02 19.25 1.90
N GLN A 82 4.85 18.69 1.66
CA GLN A 82 3.76 19.39 0.98
C GLN A 82 3.31 20.63 1.74
N ARG A 83 3.12 20.54 3.06
CA ARG A 83 2.64 21.64 3.90
C ARG A 83 3.67 22.75 4.08
N PHE A 84 4.93 22.40 4.31
CA PHE A 84 6.01 23.38 4.51
C PHE A 84 6.51 23.96 3.19
N GLY A 85 6.60 23.14 2.14
CA GLY A 85 7.09 23.55 0.84
C GLY A 85 6.06 24.26 -0.04
N GLN A 86 4.76 24.19 0.29
CA GLN A 86 3.66 24.67 -0.56
C GLN A 86 3.75 24.16 -2.01
N VAL A 87 4.30 22.95 -2.18
CA VAL A 87 4.50 22.30 -3.46
C VAL A 87 3.33 21.39 -3.80
N GLU A 88 3.16 21.09 -5.09
CA GLU A 88 2.15 20.13 -5.54
C GLU A 88 2.38 18.74 -4.92
N SER A 89 1.29 18.03 -4.60
CA SER A 89 1.31 16.70 -3.96
C SER A 89 2.27 15.72 -4.66
N GLY A 90 2.28 15.72 -6.00
CA GLY A 90 3.14 14.86 -6.80
C GLY A 90 4.63 15.21 -6.68
N ALA A 91 4.96 16.51 -6.61
CA ALA A 91 6.33 16.96 -6.44
C ALA A 91 6.87 16.63 -5.03
N ALA A 92 6.06 16.85 -3.98
CA ALA A 92 6.41 16.46 -2.62
C ALA A 92 6.67 14.95 -2.50
N LEU A 93 5.79 14.14 -3.11
CA LEU A 93 5.92 12.69 -3.12
C LEU A 93 7.22 12.28 -3.82
N GLY A 94 7.51 12.83 -5.00
CA GLY A 94 8.72 12.53 -5.76
C GLY A 94 10.01 12.82 -4.98
N VAL A 95 10.09 13.96 -4.29
CA VAL A 95 11.27 14.32 -3.49
C VAL A 95 11.47 13.35 -2.33
N VAL A 96 10.40 13.03 -1.60
CA VAL A 96 10.47 12.12 -0.43
C VAL A 96 10.81 10.69 -0.87
N PHE A 97 10.16 10.19 -1.92
CA PHE A 97 10.45 8.87 -2.48
C PHE A 97 11.91 8.78 -2.95
N CYS A 98 12.38 9.71 -3.79
CA CYS A 98 13.75 9.68 -4.29
C CYS A 98 14.78 9.71 -3.15
N GLY A 99 14.53 10.51 -2.10
CA GLY A 99 15.40 10.61 -0.92
C GLY A 99 15.44 9.32 -0.10
N LEU A 100 14.28 8.73 0.19
CA LEU A 100 14.17 7.46 0.92
C LEU A 100 14.79 6.31 0.11
N PHE A 101 14.53 6.25 -1.18
CA PHE A 101 15.06 5.23 -2.07
C PHE A 101 16.60 5.29 -2.16
N ALA A 102 17.16 6.49 -2.34
CA ALA A 102 18.62 6.68 -2.35
C ALA A 102 19.24 6.26 -1.01
N THR A 103 18.60 6.62 0.11
CA THR A 103 19.05 6.25 1.46
C THR A 103 19.00 4.73 1.66
N GLY A 104 17.92 4.08 1.23
CA GLY A 104 17.79 2.63 1.24
C GLY A 104 18.86 1.93 0.43
N LEU A 105 19.13 2.42 -0.78
CA LEU A 105 20.14 1.86 -1.66
C LEU A 105 21.55 1.99 -1.07
N ILE A 106 21.88 3.13 -0.47
CA ILE A 106 23.16 3.34 0.24
C ILE A 106 23.26 2.35 1.40
N LEU A 107 22.19 2.20 2.19
CA LEU A 107 22.16 1.29 3.34
C LEU A 107 22.37 -0.17 2.90
N ILE A 108 21.69 -0.59 1.84
CA ILE A 108 21.87 -1.92 1.25
C ILE A 108 23.31 -2.09 0.76
N ARG A 109 23.88 -1.11 0.05
CA ARG A 109 25.26 -1.20 -0.46
C ARG A 109 26.30 -1.35 0.66
N VAL A 110 26.14 -0.62 1.76
CA VAL A 110 27.02 -0.74 2.94
C VAL A 110 26.83 -2.09 3.65
N ALA A 111 25.62 -2.63 3.64
CA ALA A 111 25.31 -3.93 4.23
C ALA A 111 25.68 -5.14 3.35
N SER A 112 25.69 -4.96 2.03
CA SER A 112 25.84 -6.03 1.04
C SER A 112 27.26 -6.61 0.98
N ASP A 113 28.25 -5.97 1.60
CA ASP A 113 29.56 -6.59 1.86
C ASP A 113 29.46 -7.79 2.83
N LYS A 114 28.30 -8.01 3.49
CA LYS A 114 28.10 -9.10 4.46
C LYS A 114 27.01 -10.10 4.12
N VAL A 115 26.01 -9.81 3.27
CA VAL A 115 24.88 -10.72 3.05
C VAL A 115 24.24 -10.55 1.66
N ASP A 116 24.10 -11.65 0.91
CA ASP A 116 23.28 -11.75 -0.30
C ASP A 116 21.78 -11.61 0.05
N LEU A 117 21.28 -10.38 -0.05
CA LEU A 117 19.85 -10.08 -0.04
C LEU A 117 19.27 -10.46 -1.39
N ASP A 118 18.55 -11.56 -1.44
CA ASP A 118 17.71 -11.87 -2.60
C ASP A 118 16.43 -11.03 -2.50
N ALA A 119 16.54 -9.77 -2.92
CA ALA A 119 15.41 -8.84 -2.95
C ALA A 119 14.28 -9.36 -3.85
N ASP A 120 14.60 -10.24 -4.81
CA ASP A 120 13.65 -10.85 -5.72
C ASP A 120 12.64 -11.76 -5.00
N CYS A 121 13.03 -12.45 -3.92
CA CYS A 121 12.11 -13.30 -3.14
C CYS A 121 11.08 -12.53 -2.31
N VAL A 122 11.27 -11.22 -2.06
CA VAL A 122 10.35 -10.39 -1.26
C VAL A 122 9.58 -9.40 -2.13
N LEU A 123 10.17 -8.95 -3.25
CA LEU A 123 9.52 -8.00 -4.17
C LEU A 123 8.59 -8.68 -5.18
N TYR A 124 8.93 -9.89 -5.65
CA TYR A 124 8.03 -10.66 -6.50
C TYR A 124 7.13 -11.51 -5.60
N GLY A 125 6.07 -10.89 -5.08
CA GLY A 125 5.00 -11.62 -4.41
C GLY A 125 4.50 -12.74 -5.31
N SER A 126 4.77 -13.98 -4.91
CA SER A 126 4.44 -15.18 -5.68
C SER A 126 3.02 -15.62 -5.32
N ILE A 127 2.03 -15.10 -6.05
CA ILE A 127 0.63 -15.55 -5.95
C ILE A 127 0.56 -17.08 -6.15
N GLU A 128 1.48 -17.63 -6.94
CA GLU A 128 1.69 -19.07 -7.16
C GLU A 128 2.01 -19.87 -5.88
N THR A 129 2.67 -19.25 -4.87
CA THR A 129 2.93 -19.89 -3.57
C THR A 129 1.86 -19.63 -2.52
N ALA A 130 0.80 -18.86 -2.83
CA ALA A 130 -0.29 -18.57 -1.89
C ALA A 130 -1.00 -19.84 -1.37
N VAL A 131 -0.77 -20.99 -2.02
CA VAL A 131 -1.39 -22.28 -1.71
C VAL A 131 -0.50 -23.20 -0.86
N VAL A 132 0.74 -22.81 -0.55
CA VAL A 132 1.74 -23.72 0.04
C VAL A 132 1.60 -23.90 1.57
N ASP A 133 0.74 -23.13 2.24
CA ASP A 133 0.58 -23.22 3.69
C ASP A 133 -0.61 -24.13 4.11
N VAL A 134 -0.32 -25.02 5.04
CA VAL A 134 -1.04 -26.26 5.37
C VAL A 134 -2.49 -26.00 5.88
N GLY A 135 -3.51 -26.16 5.03
CA GLY A 135 -4.91 -26.13 5.45
C GLY A 135 -5.96 -26.05 4.34
N ARG A 136 -7.25 -26.22 4.70
CA ARG A 136 -8.42 -26.17 3.80
C ARG A 136 -8.73 -24.74 3.26
N VAL A 137 -8.09 -23.71 3.84
CA VAL A 137 -8.17 -22.29 3.44
C VAL A 137 -6.76 -21.71 3.50
N PRO A 138 -6.24 -21.09 2.42
CA PRO A 138 -4.91 -20.51 2.41
C PRO A 138 -4.82 -19.30 3.34
N ARG A 139 -3.72 -19.20 4.10
CA ARG A 139 -3.46 -18.10 5.05
C ARG A 139 -3.59 -16.72 4.40
N VAL A 140 -3.14 -16.60 3.15
CA VAL A 140 -3.23 -15.38 2.34
C VAL A 140 -4.69 -14.96 2.07
N ALA A 141 -5.61 -15.90 1.84
CA ALA A 141 -7.03 -15.59 1.69
C ALA A 141 -7.64 -15.06 3.00
N LEU A 142 -7.19 -15.58 4.15
CA LEU A 142 -7.67 -15.12 5.44
C LEU A 142 -7.18 -13.70 5.75
N ILE A 143 -5.89 -13.41 5.47
CA ILE A 143 -5.29 -12.09 5.66
C ILE A 143 -5.92 -11.07 4.70
N SER A 144 -6.05 -11.40 3.41
CA SER A 144 -6.68 -10.51 2.43
C SER A 144 -8.17 -10.30 2.69
N GLY A 145 -8.90 -11.32 3.13
CA GLY A 145 -10.28 -11.19 3.58
C GLY A 145 -10.42 -10.30 4.82
N GLY A 146 -9.52 -10.45 5.81
CA GLY A 146 -9.46 -9.56 6.97
C GLY A 146 -9.15 -8.12 6.59
N LEU A 147 -8.19 -7.90 5.69
CA LEU A 147 -7.84 -6.59 5.17
C LEU A 147 -9.01 -5.92 4.43
N LEU A 148 -9.72 -6.68 3.58
CA LEU A 148 -10.93 -6.23 2.92
C LEU A 148 -11.99 -5.81 3.95
N LEU A 149 -12.23 -6.61 4.98
CA LEU A 149 -13.20 -6.31 6.03
C LEU A 149 -12.82 -5.03 6.80
N VAL A 150 -11.55 -4.87 7.15
CA VAL A 150 -11.05 -3.68 7.84
C VAL A 150 -11.21 -2.43 6.97
N ASN A 151 -10.81 -2.51 5.69
CA ASN A 151 -10.95 -1.40 4.74
C ASN A 151 -12.41 -1.06 4.48
N ALA A 152 -13.28 -2.06 4.33
CA ALA A 152 -14.71 -1.88 4.17
C ALA A 152 -15.33 -1.24 5.41
N LEU A 153 -15.00 -1.71 6.61
CA LEU A 153 -15.48 -1.17 7.87
C LEU A 153 -15.07 0.30 8.05
N LEU A 154 -13.79 0.61 7.83
CA LEU A 154 -13.27 1.98 7.86
C LEU A 154 -13.98 2.87 6.84
N THR A 155 -14.17 2.37 5.63
CA THR A 155 -14.85 3.11 4.56
C THR A 155 -16.31 3.39 4.91
N VAL A 156 -17.04 2.43 5.46
CA VAL A 156 -18.45 2.59 5.85
C VAL A 156 -18.59 3.53 7.04
N LEU A 157 -17.72 3.38 8.05
CA LEU A 157 -17.76 4.20 9.27
C LEU A 157 -17.43 5.67 8.95
N PHE A 158 -16.38 5.91 8.15
CA PHE A 158 -15.92 7.24 7.78
C PHE A 158 -16.44 7.72 6.43
N TYR A 159 -17.51 7.11 5.90
CA TYR A 159 -18.00 7.41 4.55
C TYR A 159 -18.39 8.90 4.40
N LYS A 160 -18.98 9.48 5.45
CA LYS A 160 -19.42 10.88 5.45
C LYS A 160 -18.23 11.82 5.40
N GLU A 161 -17.22 11.55 6.23
CA GLU A 161 -15.99 12.32 6.36
C GLU A 161 -15.13 12.22 5.08
N LEU A 162 -14.94 11.01 4.56
CA LEU A 162 -14.19 10.75 3.33
C LEU A 162 -14.85 11.44 2.13
N ARG A 163 -16.17 11.31 1.99
CA ARG A 163 -16.91 11.97 0.89
C ARG A 163 -16.81 13.50 1.01
N LEU A 164 -17.05 14.05 2.19
CA LEU A 164 -17.02 15.49 2.39
C LEU A 164 -15.62 16.07 2.13
N SER A 165 -14.58 15.42 2.64
CA SER A 165 -13.19 15.85 2.43
C SER A 165 -12.73 15.75 0.96
N ALA A 166 -13.26 14.79 0.20
CA ALA A 166 -12.90 14.58 -1.20
C ALA A 166 -13.56 15.59 -2.15
N PHE A 167 -14.79 16.02 -1.85
CA PHE A 167 -15.53 16.95 -2.71
C PHE A 167 -15.37 18.42 -2.29
N ASP A 168 -15.37 18.72 -0.99
CA ASP A 168 -15.24 20.09 -0.48
C ASP A 168 -14.46 20.11 0.84
N PRO A 169 -13.12 20.21 0.78
CA PRO A 169 -12.28 20.28 1.98
C PRO A 169 -12.52 21.55 2.80
N ALA A 170 -12.99 22.65 2.17
CA ALA A 170 -13.28 23.89 2.88
C ALA A 170 -14.55 23.74 3.73
N LEU A 171 -15.61 23.13 3.16
CA LEU A 171 -16.83 22.79 3.88
C LEU A 171 -16.61 21.76 4.99
N ALA A 172 -15.74 20.77 4.76
CA ALA A 172 -15.34 19.82 5.81
C ALA A 172 -14.75 20.55 7.03
N THR A 173 -13.87 21.53 6.77
CA THR A 173 -13.17 22.29 7.82
C THR A 173 -14.13 23.19 8.59
N THR A 174 -15.10 23.81 7.93
CA THR A 174 -16.11 24.67 8.60
C THR A 174 -17.13 23.87 9.41
N LEU A 175 -17.41 22.62 9.01
CA LEU A 175 -18.25 21.68 9.78
C LEU A 175 -17.52 21.06 10.98
N GLY A 176 -16.25 21.40 11.20
CA GLY A 176 -15.46 20.93 12.34
C GLY A 176 -14.62 19.68 12.06
N PHE A 177 -14.61 19.17 10.83
CA PHE A 177 -13.78 18.03 10.43
C PHE A 177 -12.43 18.50 9.88
N ASN A 178 -11.34 17.96 10.39
CA ASN A 178 -10.01 18.31 9.90
C ASN A 178 -9.71 17.52 8.60
N ALA A 179 -9.96 18.15 7.44
CA ALA A 179 -9.80 17.53 6.12
C ALA A 179 -8.39 16.95 5.90
N ASP A 180 -7.36 17.61 6.44
CA ASP A 180 -5.98 17.15 6.35
C ASP A 180 -5.72 15.88 7.16
N ALA A 181 -6.39 15.71 8.30
CA ALA A 181 -6.29 14.50 9.12
C ALA A 181 -7.01 13.32 8.46
N ILE A 182 -8.16 13.56 7.82
CA ILE A 182 -8.89 12.52 7.06
C ILE A 182 -8.05 12.07 5.85
N ARG A 183 -7.43 13.01 5.13
CA ARG A 183 -6.54 12.70 3.99
C ARG A 183 -5.29 11.92 4.44
N LEU A 184 -4.70 12.29 5.57
CA LEU A 184 -3.61 11.52 6.19
C LEU A 184 -4.09 10.10 6.54
N GLY A 185 -5.24 9.97 7.21
CA GLY A 185 -5.81 8.67 7.56
C GLY A 185 -6.04 7.77 6.36
N LEU A 186 -6.61 8.31 5.27
CA LEU A 186 -6.77 7.58 4.01
C LEU A 186 -5.44 7.12 3.43
N THR A 187 -4.43 8.00 3.45
CA THR A 187 -3.08 7.67 2.94
C THR A 187 -2.43 6.57 3.78
N LEU A 188 -2.61 6.59 5.11
CA LEU A 188 -2.11 5.56 6.02
C LEU A 188 -2.79 4.21 5.76
N VAL A 189 -4.12 4.19 5.65
CA VAL A 189 -4.88 2.97 5.35
C VAL A 189 -4.44 2.39 4.01
N ALA A 190 -4.31 3.25 2.99
CA ALA A 190 -3.82 2.84 1.69
C ALA A 190 -2.39 2.27 1.76
N SER A 191 -1.48 2.93 2.48
CA SER A 191 -0.10 2.45 2.63
C SER A 191 0.00 1.12 3.35
N VAL A 192 -0.80 0.89 4.39
CA VAL A 192 -0.84 -0.41 5.08
C VAL A 192 -1.40 -1.47 4.14
N THR A 193 -2.46 -1.14 3.41
CA THR A 193 -3.11 -2.05 2.44
C THR A 193 -2.14 -2.45 1.33
N THR A 194 -1.40 -1.50 0.76
CA THR A 194 -0.45 -1.77 -0.33
C THR A 194 0.71 -2.63 0.15
N VAL A 195 1.27 -2.34 1.33
CA VAL A 195 2.37 -3.13 1.90
C VAL A 195 1.96 -4.59 2.14
N LEU A 196 0.78 -4.81 2.73
CA LEU A 196 0.28 -6.18 2.96
C LEU A 196 -0.04 -6.89 1.64
N ALA A 197 -0.52 -6.16 0.64
CA ALA A 197 -0.79 -6.73 -0.67
C ALA A 197 0.49 -7.04 -1.48
N PHE A 198 1.60 -6.31 -1.25
CA PHE A 198 2.87 -6.55 -1.94
C PHE A 198 3.43 -7.94 -1.68
N GLU A 199 3.34 -8.43 -0.44
CA GLU A 199 3.79 -9.78 -0.10
C GLU A 199 3.01 -10.83 -0.89
N SER A 200 1.72 -10.60 -1.14
CA SER A 200 0.84 -11.58 -1.77
C SER A 200 0.90 -11.55 -3.30
N VAL A 201 1.01 -10.36 -3.90
CA VAL A 201 0.74 -10.14 -5.33
C VAL A 201 1.90 -9.43 -6.05
N GLY A 202 2.84 -8.86 -5.29
CA GLY A 202 3.93 -8.04 -5.81
C GLY A 202 3.54 -6.57 -5.99
N SER A 203 4.56 -5.72 -6.07
CA SER A 203 4.39 -4.26 -6.08
C SER A 203 3.65 -3.73 -7.32
N ILE A 204 4.02 -4.22 -8.51
CA ILE A 204 3.49 -3.75 -9.79
C ILE A 204 1.98 -4.06 -9.89
N LEU A 205 1.56 -5.26 -9.50
CA LEU A 205 0.16 -5.66 -9.63
C LEU A 205 -0.73 -4.93 -8.63
N VAL A 206 -0.21 -4.62 -7.44
CA VAL A 206 -0.93 -3.82 -6.44
C VAL A 206 -1.20 -2.40 -6.93
N ILE A 207 -0.24 -1.75 -7.60
CA ILE A 207 -0.47 -0.44 -8.21
C ILE A 207 -1.61 -0.52 -9.24
N ALA A 208 -1.60 -1.55 -10.09
CA ALA A 208 -2.66 -1.77 -11.06
C ALA A 208 -4.03 -1.98 -10.39
N MET A 209 -4.09 -2.82 -9.34
CA MET A 209 -5.32 -3.10 -8.58
C MET A 209 -5.85 -1.89 -7.79
N LEU A 210 -5.00 -0.92 -7.47
CA LEU A 210 -5.41 0.30 -6.78
C LEU A 210 -5.95 1.35 -7.76
N VAL A 211 -5.31 1.52 -8.92
CA VAL A 211 -5.60 2.61 -9.86
C VAL A 211 -6.64 2.23 -10.92
N VAL A 212 -6.52 1.05 -11.53
CA VAL A 212 -7.37 0.63 -12.66
C VAL A 212 -8.87 0.55 -12.30
N PRO A 213 -9.30 -0.11 -11.20
CA PRO A 213 -10.72 -0.18 -10.88
C PRO A 213 -11.30 1.18 -10.52
N ALA A 214 -10.52 2.03 -9.83
CA ALA A 214 -10.92 3.41 -9.54
C ALA A 214 -11.11 4.23 -10.82
N ALA A 215 -10.18 4.10 -11.77
CA ALA A 215 -10.26 4.79 -13.06
C ALA A 215 -11.44 4.30 -13.90
N ALA A 216 -11.65 2.98 -13.96
CA ALA A 216 -12.80 2.38 -14.65
C ALA A 216 -14.13 2.86 -14.06
N ALA A 217 -14.26 2.87 -12.73
CA ALA A 217 -15.44 3.39 -12.05
C ALA A 217 -15.68 4.87 -12.39
N SER A 218 -14.61 5.69 -12.39
CA SER A 218 -14.71 7.12 -12.72
C SER A 218 -15.21 7.39 -14.15
N LEU A 219 -14.90 6.50 -15.11
CA LEU A 219 -15.38 6.60 -16.48
C LEU A 219 -16.86 6.21 -16.62
N LEU A 220 -17.34 5.30 -15.78
CA LEU A 220 -18.73 4.83 -15.78
C LEU A 220 -19.69 5.78 -15.06
N THR A 221 -19.22 6.50 -14.04
CA THR A 221 -20.05 7.40 -13.23
C THR A 221 -20.03 8.86 -13.69
N ARG A 222 -19.34 9.15 -14.79
CA ARG A 222 -19.22 10.50 -15.37
C ARG A 222 -20.33 10.76 -16.37
#